data_AF-A0A937ENA0-F1
#
_entry.id   AF-A0A937ENA0-F1
#
_cell.length_a   1.000
_cell.length_b   1.000
_cell.length_c   1.000
_cell.angle_alpha   90.00
_cell.angle_beta   90.00
_cell.angle_gamma   90.00
#
_symmetry.space_group_name_H-M   'P 1'
#
loop_
_entity.id
_entity.type
_entity.pdbx_description
1 polymer ?
#
loop_
_entity_poly.entity_id
_entity_poly.type
_entity_poly.pdbx_seq_one_letter_code
_entity_poly.pdbx_strand_id
1 'polypeptide(L)'
;MKMPRAAVDRVCRTTGLLLVVSGLVHLVVFAVDGGPWDGPVSWRKPVTFGLSFGVTLIALTWVTSYLRMGARLRSAVLLVLAADFVAEVGGITLQAWRRVPSHLNMETLFDASVSMALAVGGGVLVVLLTVFAVVSFRHRPTGPAGMPLAVRSGFALLLVALASGAAMIARGVVLTRTGHQEAAYHSTAPLKPLHGISLHAVLALPLLAGLLSRTPWSERTRRRIVAAAAGCYAAAVALAAVRAALTY
;
A
#
# COMPACT_ATOMS: atom_id res chain seq x y z
N MET A 1 8.80 17.89 21.70
CA MET A 1 10.21 17.48 21.51
C MET A 1 10.40 17.02 20.06
N LYS A 2 11.39 17.55 19.31
CA LYS A 2 11.64 17.12 17.91
C LYS A 2 12.40 15.79 17.94
N MET A 3 11.78 14.71 17.46
CA MET A 3 12.48 13.42 17.34
C MET A 3 13.59 13.50 16.28
N PRO A 4 14.79 12.96 16.54
CA PRO A 4 15.83 12.82 15.52
C PRO A 4 15.37 11.92 14.37
N ARG A 5 15.85 12.18 13.15
CA ARG A 5 15.50 11.40 11.94
C ARG A 5 15.73 9.90 12.12
N ALA A 6 16.81 9.51 12.78
CA ALA A 6 17.13 8.11 13.06
C ALA A 6 16.12 7.43 14.01
N ALA A 7 15.53 8.19 14.94
CA ALA A 7 14.52 7.67 15.85
C ALA A 7 13.20 7.40 15.10
N VAL A 8 12.80 8.31 14.20
CA VAL A 8 11.60 8.11 13.36
C VAL A 8 11.78 6.91 12.43
N ASP A 9 12.92 6.80 11.76
CA ASP A 9 13.21 5.65 10.89
C ASP A 9 13.18 4.33 11.66
N ARG A 10 13.65 4.31 12.91
CA ARG A 10 13.56 3.14 13.78
C ARG A 10 12.11 2.80 14.13
N VAL A 11 11.32 3.79 14.56
CA VAL A 11 9.90 3.60 14.87
C VAL A 11 9.16 3.02 13.66
N CYS A 12 9.26 3.64 12.49
CA CYS A 12 8.56 3.17 11.30
C CYS A 12 9.00 1.75 10.88
N ARG A 13 10.29 1.42 10.99
CA ARG A 13 10.77 0.05 10.70
C ARG A 13 10.26 -0.97 11.71
N THR A 14 10.29 -0.64 13.00
CA THR A 14 9.77 -1.52 14.05
C THR A 14 8.27 -1.72 13.90
N THR A 15 7.50 -0.65 13.68
CA THR A 15 6.07 -0.73 13.38
C THR A 15 5.82 -1.61 12.14
N GLY A 16 6.57 -1.39 11.06
CA GLY A 16 6.44 -2.20 9.86
C GLY A 16 6.72 -3.68 10.09
N LEU A 17 7.76 -4.00 10.89
CA LEU A 17 8.06 -5.38 11.28
C LEU A 17 6.93 -6.00 12.11
N LEU A 18 6.37 -5.27 13.07
CA LEU A 18 5.24 -5.74 13.88
C LEU A 18 4.00 -6.02 13.02
N LEU A 19 3.72 -5.20 12.01
CA LEU A 19 2.64 -5.44 11.06
C LEU A 19 2.88 -6.69 10.21
N VAL A 20 4.12 -6.91 9.73
CA VAL A 20 4.50 -8.14 9.04
C VAL A 20 4.29 -9.36 9.95
N VAL A 21 4.78 -9.30 11.19
CA VAL A 21 4.59 -10.37 12.18
C VAL A 21 3.10 -10.62 12.43
N SER A 22 2.28 -9.57 12.57
CA SER A 22 0.83 -9.71 12.69
C SER A 22 0.23 -10.46 11.49
N GLY A 23 0.61 -10.10 10.25
CA GLY A 23 0.16 -10.81 9.05
C GLY A 23 0.55 -12.29 9.04
N LEU A 24 1.79 -12.62 9.47
CA LEU A 24 2.26 -14.00 9.60
C LEU A 24 1.52 -14.78 10.69
N VAL A 25 1.24 -14.16 11.83
CA VAL A 25 0.43 -14.77 12.90
C VAL A 25 -0.96 -15.12 12.38
N HIS A 26 -1.61 -14.22 11.66
CA HIS A 26 -2.93 -14.51 11.07
C HIS A 26 -2.88 -15.58 9.97
N LEU A 27 -1.72 -15.77 9.33
CA LEU A 27 -1.53 -16.86 8.37
C LEU A 27 -1.48 -18.21 9.09
N VAL A 28 -0.85 -18.26 10.26
CA VAL A 28 -0.88 -19.44 11.14
C VAL A 28 -2.30 -19.68 11.66
N VAL A 29 -3.02 -18.63 12.08
CA VAL A 29 -4.43 -18.75 12.47
C VAL A 29 -5.26 -19.35 11.34
N PHE A 30 -5.11 -18.86 10.10
CA PHE A 30 -5.80 -19.42 8.93
C PHE A 30 -5.47 -20.91 8.72
N ALA A 31 -4.21 -21.31 8.90
CA ALA A 31 -3.81 -22.70 8.73
C ALA A 31 -4.44 -23.64 9.78
N VAL A 32 -4.85 -23.12 10.95
CA VAL A 32 -5.46 -23.89 12.05
C VAL A 32 -6.99 -23.81 12.03
N ASP A 33 -7.56 -22.60 11.96
CA ASP A 33 -9.01 -22.33 11.99
C ASP A 33 -9.69 -22.70 10.65
N GLY A 34 -8.93 -22.65 9.55
CA GLY A 34 -9.40 -22.97 8.21
C GLY A 34 -10.34 -21.91 7.62
N GLY A 35 -11.30 -22.36 6.81
CA GLY A 35 -12.26 -21.51 6.11
C GLY A 35 -11.83 -21.08 4.70
N PRO A 36 -12.69 -20.34 3.99
CA PRO A 36 -12.39 -19.89 2.63
C PRO A 36 -11.32 -18.80 2.63
N TRP A 37 -10.39 -18.87 1.69
CA TRP A 37 -9.42 -17.79 1.43
C TRP A 37 -10.09 -16.54 0.85
N ASP A 38 -11.19 -16.74 0.12
CA ASP A 38 -11.97 -15.68 -0.51
C ASP A 38 -13.23 -15.33 0.29
N GLY A 39 -13.87 -14.24 -0.12
CA GLY A 39 -15.08 -13.73 0.54
C GLY A 39 -14.83 -12.53 1.46
N PRO A 40 -15.92 -11.98 2.02
CA PRO A 40 -15.89 -10.75 2.81
C PRO A 40 -15.35 -10.96 4.22
N VAL A 41 -15.55 -12.16 4.78
CA VAL A 41 -15.07 -12.63 6.08
C VAL A 41 -14.03 -13.72 5.84
N SER A 42 -12.78 -13.32 5.62
CA SER A 42 -11.67 -14.25 5.38
C SER A 42 -10.42 -13.76 6.06
N TRP A 43 -9.65 -14.72 6.62
CA TRP A 43 -8.33 -14.49 7.20
C TRP A 43 -7.31 -13.93 6.19
N ARG A 44 -7.57 -14.02 4.88
CA ARG A 44 -6.73 -13.38 3.85
C ARG A 44 -6.53 -11.89 4.11
N LYS A 45 -7.54 -11.17 4.59
CA LYS A 45 -7.44 -9.72 4.79
C LYS A 45 -6.38 -9.38 5.84
N PRO A 46 -6.46 -9.84 7.11
CA PRO A 46 -5.41 -9.53 8.09
C PRO A 46 -4.03 -10.05 7.67
N VAL A 47 -3.93 -11.18 6.96
CA VAL A 47 -2.67 -11.67 6.39
C VAL A 47 -2.09 -10.68 5.38
N THR A 48 -2.83 -10.40 4.31
CA THR A 48 -2.29 -9.63 3.18
C THR A 48 -2.12 -8.15 3.53
N PHE A 49 -3.01 -7.57 4.35
CA PHE A 49 -2.85 -6.19 4.80
C PHE A 49 -1.70 -6.06 5.79
N GLY A 50 -1.56 -6.95 6.78
CA GLY A 50 -0.42 -6.93 7.71
C GLY A 50 0.93 -7.01 6.98
N LEU A 51 1.06 -7.97 6.05
CA LEU A 51 2.27 -8.13 5.24
C LEU A 51 2.51 -6.91 4.33
N SER A 52 1.50 -6.48 3.56
CA SER A 52 1.65 -5.40 2.59
C SER A 52 1.94 -4.05 3.25
N PHE A 53 1.17 -3.68 4.28
CA PHE A 53 1.37 -2.42 5.01
C PHE A 53 2.71 -2.43 5.74
N GLY A 54 3.06 -3.55 6.38
CA GLY A 54 4.34 -3.67 7.09
C GLY A 54 5.55 -3.52 6.18
N VAL A 55 5.57 -4.26 5.08
CA VAL A 55 6.64 -4.17 4.07
C VAL A 55 6.65 -2.78 3.42
N THR A 56 5.48 -2.20 3.10
CA THR A 56 5.36 -0.88 2.49
C THR A 56 5.88 0.22 3.41
N LEU A 57 5.64 0.15 4.73
CA LEU A 57 6.16 1.14 5.68
C LEU A 57 7.68 1.08 5.78
N ILE A 58 8.25 -0.13 5.83
CA ILE A 58 9.71 -0.32 5.78
C ILE A 58 10.27 0.23 4.47
N ALA A 59 9.62 -0.09 3.35
CA ALA A 59 10.01 0.36 2.02
C ALA A 59 9.99 1.89 1.93
N LEU A 60 8.90 2.54 2.32
CA LEU A 60 8.76 3.99 2.26
C LEU A 60 9.71 4.70 3.21
N THR A 61 9.98 4.14 4.39
CA THR A 61 11.02 4.66 5.29
C THR A 61 12.38 4.70 4.59
N TRP A 62 12.73 3.66 3.83
CA TRP A 62 13.95 3.61 3.04
C TRP A 62 13.90 4.48 1.78
N VAL A 63 12.89 4.33 0.93
CA VAL A 63 12.74 5.03 -0.35
C VAL A 63 12.71 6.54 -0.17
N THR A 64 12.01 7.04 0.86
CA THR A 64 11.94 8.47 1.14
C THR A 64 13.28 9.06 1.60
N SER A 65 14.29 8.23 1.92
CA SER A 65 15.65 8.72 2.18
C SER A 65 16.34 9.27 0.94
N TYR A 66 15.91 8.86 -0.26
CA TYR A 66 16.38 9.37 -1.55
C TYR A 66 15.64 10.64 -2.00
N LEU A 67 14.57 11.03 -1.31
CA LEU A 67 13.81 12.23 -1.65
C LEU A 67 14.47 13.49 -1.05
N ARG A 68 14.50 14.56 -1.84
CA ARG A 68 14.94 15.88 -1.39
C ARG A 68 13.77 16.61 -0.73
N MET A 69 13.62 16.40 0.57
CA MET A 69 12.55 17.01 1.38
C MET A 69 13.04 17.40 2.78
N GLY A 70 12.37 18.39 3.38
CA GLY A 70 12.67 18.81 4.75
C GLY A 70 12.48 17.69 5.76
N ALA A 71 13.44 17.51 6.68
CA ALA A 71 13.44 16.42 7.65
C ALA A 71 12.20 16.38 8.54
N ARG A 72 11.64 17.55 8.91
CA ARG A 72 10.43 17.65 9.73
C ARG A 72 9.20 17.14 8.98
N LEU A 73 9.02 17.58 7.73
CA LEU A 73 7.93 17.11 6.89
C LEU A 73 8.00 15.60 6.66
N ARG A 74 9.19 15.08 6.32
CA ARG A 74 9.38 13.63 6.14
C ARG A 74 8.99 12.86 7.40
N SER A 75 9.45 13.34 8.55
CA SER A 75 9.19 12.69 9.82
C SER A 75 7.70 12.70 10.15
N ALA A 76 7.02 13.83 9.97
CA ALA A 76 5.59 13.95 10.21
C ALA A 76 4.80 13.00 9.29
N VAL A 77 5.07 13.03 7.97
CA VAL A 77 4.37 12.17 7.00
C VAL A 77 4.59 10.70 7.31
N LEU A 78 5.81 10.27 7.64
CA LEU A 78 6.09 8.87 7.99
C LEU A 78 5.43 8.42 9.30
N LEU A 79 5.38 9.29 10.32
CA LEU A 79 4.73 8.95 11.59
C LEU A 79 3.20 8.85 11.44
N VAL A 80 2.58 9.77 10.70
CA VAL A 80 1.14 9.68 10.41
C VAL A 80 0.85 8.43 9.57
N LEU A 81 1.67 8.15 8.55
CA LEU A 81 1.56 6.92 7.76
C LEU A 81 1.67 5.66 8.63
N ALA A 82 2.62 5.63 9.58
CA ALA A 82 2.78 4.50 10.49
C ALA A 82 1.58 4.31 11.42
N ALA A 83 1.04 5.41 11.97
CA ALA A 83 -0.15 5.37 12.82
C ALA A 83 -1.39 4.91 12.05
N ASP A 84 -1.58 5.44 10.85
CA ASP A 84 -2.67 5.06 9.95
C ASP A 84 -2.58 3.58 9.57
N PHE A 85 -1.39 3.09 9.22
CA PHE A 85 -1.18 1.67 8.91
C PHE A 85 -1.51 0.74 10.07
N VAL A 86 -1.23 1.16 11.31
CA VAL A 86 -1.61 0.40 12.51
C VAL A 86 -3.13 0.42 12.71
N ALA A 87 -3.78 1.56 12.51
CA ALA A 87 -5.23 1.68 12.62
C ALA A 87 -5.96 0.84 11.57
N GLU A 88 -5.50 0.88 10.33
CA GLU A 88 -6.02 0.10 9.20
C GLU A 88 -5.95 -1.42 9.47
N VAL A 89 -4.73 -1.92 9.74
CA VAL A 89 -4.52 -3.35 10.02
C VAL A 89 -5.24 -3.75 11.32
N GLY A 90 -5.28 -2.89 12.32
CA GLY A 90 -5.98 -3.10 13.58
C GLY A 90 -7.50 -3.26 13.39
N GLY A 91 -8.13 -2.35 12.64
CA GLY A 91 -9.57 -2.41 12.35
C GLY A 91 -9.94 -3.63 11.51
N ILE A 92 -9.11 -4.00 10.52
CA ILE A 92 -9.28 -5.22 9.74
C ILE A 92 -9.17 -6.47 10.62
N THR A 93 -8.15 -6.50 11.49
CA THR A 93 -7.90 -7.60 12.42
C THR A 93 -9.07 -7.76 13.37
N LEU A 94 -9.49 -6.67 14.01
CA LEU A 94 -10.64 -6.64 14.93
C LEU A 94 -11.89 -7.24 14.27
N GLN A 95 -12.18 -6.83 13.03
CA GLN A 95 -13.36 -7.31 12.32
C GLN A 95 -13.25 -8.78 11.90
N ALA A 96 -12.05 -9.25 11.53
CA ALA A 96 -11.80 -10.66 11.25
C ALA A 96 -12.06 -11.53 12.49
N TRP A 97 -11.58 -11.12 13.67
CA TRP A 97 -11.84 -11.83 14.93
C TRP A 97 -13.32 -11.80 15.35
N ARG A 98 -14.06 -10.75 14.98
CA ARG A 98 -15.52 -10.69 15.14
C ARG A 98 -16.28 -11.50 14.09
N ARG A 99 -15.59 -12.08 13.10
CA ARG A 99 -16.15 -12.81 11.96
C ARG A 99 -17.16 -11.99 11.14
N VAL A 100 -16.89 -10.70 10.96
CA VAL A 100 -17.69 -9.81 10.11
C VAL A 100 -16.83 -9.06 9.09
N PRO A 101 -17.40 -8.54 7.99
CA PRO A 101 -16.62 -7.82 6.99
C PRO A 101 -16.03 -6.53 7.55
N SER A 102 -14.77 -6.23 7.19
CA SER A 102 -14.08 -5.01 7.67
C SER A 102 -14.39 -3.75 6.88
N HIS A 103 -14.50 -3.87 5.57
CA HIS A 103 -14.74 -2.74 4.66
C HIS A 103 -16.17 -2.79 4.15
N LEU A 104 -16.78 -1.62 4.02
CA LEU A 104 -18.13 -1.41 3.50
C LEU A 104 -19.22 -2.07 4.36
N ASN A 105 -18.90 -2.48 5.59
CA ASN A 105 -19.87 -3.07 6.50
C ASN A 105 -20.65 -1.97 7.22
N MET A 106 -21.93 -1.84 6.87
CA MET A 106 -22.84 -0.83 7.43
C MET A 106 -24.01 -1.48 8.19
N GLU A 107 -23.91 -2.76 8.54
CA GLU A 107 -25.00 -3.55 9.15
C GLU A 107 -25.30 -3.12 10.59
N THR A 108 -24.28 -2.68 11.34
CA THR A 108 -24.43 -2.15 12.70
C THR A 108 -23.69 -0.81 12.84
N LEU A 109 -24.03 -0.04 13.88
CA LEU A 109 -23.35 1.23 14.19
C LEU A 109 -21.86 1.03 14.43
N PHE A 110 -21.49 -0.05 15.11
CA PHE A 110 -20.09 -0.36 15.38
C PHE A 110 -19.35 -0.75 14.10
N ASP A 111 -19.95 -1.60 13.26
CA ASP A 111 -19.35 -1.99 11.98
C ASP A 111 -19.15 -0.81 11.04
N ALA A 112 -20.17 0.06 10.97
CA ALA A 112 -20.11 1.30 10.22
C ALA A 112 -18.98 2.20 10.72
N SER A 113 -18.80 2.32 12.04
CA SER A 113 -17.72 3.14 12.61
C SER A 113 -16.33 2.65 12.20
N VAL A 114 -16.11 1.33 12.22
CA VAL A 114 -14.83 0.73 11.81
C VAL A 114 -14.64 0.91 10.30
N SER A 115 -15.66 0.59 9.50
CA SER A 115 -15.60 0.73 8.04
C SER A 115 -15.33 2.17 7.61
N MET A 116 -15.94 3.15 8.29
CA MET A 116 -15.69 4.57 8.04
C MET A 116 -14.28 5.00 8.45
N ALA A 117 -13.76 4.48 9.57
CA ALA A 117 -12.37 4.75 9.97
C ALA A 117 -11.37 4.25 8.92
N LEU A 118 -11.57 3.05 8.37
CA LEU A 118 -10.74 2.51 7.26
C LEU A 118 -10.90 3.35 5.97
N ALA A 119 -12.11 3.82 5.66
CA ALA A 119 -12.30 4.69 4.49
C ALA A 119 -11.59 6.05 4.65
N VAL A 120 -11.63 6.63 5.85
CA VAL A 120 -10.91 7.88 6.17
C VAL A 120 -9.41 7.66 6.14
N GLY A 121 -8.91 6.56 6.71
CA GLY A 121 -7.49 6.19 6.64
C GLY A 121 -6.99 6.07 5.21
N GLY A 122 -7.74 5.36 4.36
CA GLY A 122 -7.51 5.33 2.91
C GLY A 122 -7.39 6.74 2.28
N GLY A 123 -8.25 7.68 2.67
CA GLY A 123 -8.16 9.09 2.24
C GLY A 123 -6.89 9.80 2.74
N VAL A 124 -6.48 9.56 3.99
CA VAL A 124 -5.21 10.06 4.54
C VAL A 124 -4.03 9.51 3.75
N LEU A 125 -4.01 8.22 3.44
CA LEU A 125 -2.97 7.59 2.64
C LEU A 125 -2.85 8.20 1.24
N VAL A 126 -3.98 8.49 0.60
CA VAL A 126 -4.00 9.18 -0.71
C VAL A 126 -3.22 10.49 -0.61
N VAL A 127 -3.49 11.32 0.40
CA VAL A 127 -2.81 12.61 0.59
C VAL A 127 -1.32 12.43 0.88
N LEU A 128 -0.97 11.60 1.87
CA LEU A 128 0.41 11.45 2.33
C LEU A 128 1.32 10.84 1.25
N LEU A 129 0.85 9.83 0.53
CA LEU A 129 1.62 9.19 -0.53
C LEU A 129 1.73 10.08 -1.77
N THR A 130 0.70 10.90 -2.05
CA THR A 130 0.78 11.93 -3.09
C THR A 130 1.84 12.98 -2.77
N VAL A 131 2.00 13.38 -1.50
CA VAL A 131 3.09 14.29 -1.09
C VAL A 131 4.46 13.72 -1.47
N PHE A 132 4.74 12.44 -1.17
CA PHE A 132 6.01 11.82 -1.57
C PHE A 132 6.16 11.72 -3.08
N ALA A 133 5.09 11.36 -3.80
CA ALA A 133 5.09 11.31 -5.25
C ALA A 133 5.45 12.68 -5.85
N VAL A 134 4.74 13.74 -5.47
CA VAL A 134 4.99 15.12 -5.92
C VAL A 134 6.42 15.55 -5.64
N VAL A 135 6.94 15.29 -4.44
CA VAL A 135 8.34 15.60 -4.08
C VAL A 135 9.32 14.88 -5.02
N SER A 136 9.06 13.60 -5.35
CA SER A 136 9.92 12.81 -6.24
C SER A 136 9.97 13.36 -7.68
N PHE A 137 8.89 14.00 -8.15
CA PHE A 137 8.85 14.62 -9.46
C PHE A 137 9.44 16.03 -9.45
N ARG A 138 9.12 16.85 -8.45
CA ARG A 138 9.66 18.22 -8.31
C ARG A 138 11.17 18.24 -8.17
N HIS A 139 11.72 17.31 -7.39
CA HIS A 139 13.16 17.21 -7.17
C HIS A 139 13.64 15.82 -7.57
N ARG A 140 14.64 15.76 -8.45
CA ARG A 140 15.24 14.48 -8.84
C ARG A 140 15.73 13.72 -7.60
N PRO A 141 15.25 12.48 -7.36
CA PRO A 141 15.74 11.67 -6.24
C PRO A 141 17.24 11.43 -6.34
N THR A 142 17.89 11.22 -5.20
CA THR A 142 19.31 10.87 -5.11
C THR A 142 19.50 9.35 -5.20
N GLY A 143 20.74 8.88 -5.06
CA GLY A 143 21.07 7.45 -5.01
C GLY A 143 21.78 6.94 -6.27
N PRO A 144 22.00 5.61 -6.35
CA PRO A 144 22.80 4.99 -7.40
C PRO A 144 22.15 5.07 -8.79
N ALA A 145 22.91 4.69 -9.83
CA ALA A 145 22.43 4.64 -11.20
C ALA A 145 21.12 3.84 -11.32
N GLY A 146 20.08 4.50 -11.86
CA GLY A 146 18.73 3.93 -11.99
C GLY A 146 17.76 4.26 -10.84
N MET A 147 18.26 4.60 -9.64
CA MET A 147 17.41 4.92 -8.48
C MET A 147 16.41 6.07 -8.75
N PRO A 148 16.79 7.19 -9.41
CA PRO A 148 15.84 8.27 -9.66
C PRO A 148 14.67 7.86 -10.56
N LEU A 149 14.92 6.99 -11.54
CA LEU A 149 13.89 6.44 -12.41
C LEU A 149 12.99 5.49 -11.62
N ALA A 150 13.60 4.55 -10.88
CA ALA A 150 12.90 3.58 -10.05
C ALA A 150 11.94 4.24 -9.05
N VAL A 151 12.41 5.27 -8.32
CA VAL A 151 11.59 5.99 -7.35
C VAL A 151 10.43 6.72 -8.02
N ARG A 152 10.68 7.44 -9.11
CA ARG A 152 9.63 8.19 -9.83
C ARG A 152 8.60 7.27 -10.46
N SER A 153 9.03 6.21 -11.14
CA SER A 153 8.13 5.22 -11.73
C SER A 153 7.35 4.47 -10.65
N GLY A 154 7.99 4.11 -9.54
CA GLY A 154 7.34 3.49 -8.39
C GLY A 154 6.24 4.36 -7.80
N PHE A 155 6.50 5.66 -7.59
CA PHE A 155 5.47 6.60 -7.13
C PHE A 155 4.39 6.87 -8.19
N ALA A 156 4.73 6.96 -9.48
CA ALA A 156 3.74 7.12 -10.55
C ALA A 156 2.71 5.98 -10.53
N LEU A 157 3.20 4.74 -10.45
CA LEU A 157 2.36 3.54 -10.43
C LEU A 157 1.61 3.43 -9.10
N LEU A 158 2.22 3.84 -7.98
CA LEU A 158 1.50 3.94 -6.71
C LEU A 158 0.29 4.88 -6.81
N LEU A 159 0.36 6.01 -7.52
CA LEU A 159 -0.80 6.88 -7.74
C LEU A 159 -1.95 6.16 -8.46
N VAL A 160 -1.66 5.21 -9.36
CA VAL A 160 -2.69 4.36 -9.99
C VAL A 160 -3.32 3.42 -8.96
N ALA A 161 -2.54 2.89 -8.02
CA ALA A 161 -3.08 2.11 -6.89
C ALA A 161 -4.01 2.98 -6.02
N LEU A 162 -3.62 4.21 -5.71
CA LEU A 162 -4.43 5.13 -4.92
C LEU A 162 -5.75 5.48 -5.61
N ALA A 163 -5.70 5.78 -6.92
CA ALA A 163 -6.89 6.08 -7.71
C ALA A 163 -7.84 4.87 -7.79
N SER A 164 -7.32 3.66 -8.04
CA SER A 164 -8.13 2.44 -8.06
C SER A 164 -8.72 2.11 -6.69
N GLY A 165 -7.98 2.32 -5.59
CA GLY A 165 -8.50 2.17 -4.24
C GLY A 165 -9.64 3.15 -3.92
N ALA A 166 -9.49 4.43 -4.32
CA ALA A 166 -10.55 5.42 -4.18
C ALA A 166 -11.80 5.03 -4.99
N ALA A 167 -11.64 4.52 -6.21
CA ALA A 167 -12.74 4.04 -7.04
C ALA A 167 -13.47 2.83 -6.41
N MET A 168 -12.73 1.89 -5.81
CA MET A 168 -13.28 0.76 -5.06
C MET A 168 -14.16 1.23 -3.89
N ILE A 169 -13.68 2.19 -3.10
CA ILE A 169 -14.43 2.77 -1.98
C ILE A 169 -15.67 3.51 -2.49
N ALA A 170 -15.52 4.37 -3.51
CA ALA A 170 -16.61 5.16 -4.05
C ALA A 170 -17.77 4.29 -4.54
N ARG A 171 -17.48 3.23 -5.32
CA ARG A 171 -18.50 2.26 -5.77
C ARG A 171 -19.15 1.55 -4.60
N GLY A 172 -18.35 1.07 -3.65
CA GLY A 172 -18.86 0.42 -2.44
C GLY A 172 -19.81 1.32 -1.66
N VAL A 173 -19.47 2.59 -1.47
CA VAL A 173 -20.30 3.57 -0.77
C VAL A 173 -21.62 3.85 -1.50
N VAL A 174 -21.62 3.90 -2.84
CA VAL A 174 -22.87 4.04 -3.60
C VAL A 174 -23.76 2.82 -3.36
N LEU A 175 -23.21 1.61 -3.38
CA LEU A 175 -23.97 0.39 -3.15
C LEU A 175 -24.54 0.31 -1.73
N THR A 176 -23.74 0.60 -0.70
CA THR A 176 -24.24 0.59 0.69
C THR A 176 -25.33 1.62 0.92
N ARG A 177 -25.17 2.85 0.39
CA ARG A 177 -26.17 3.92 0.53
C ARG A 177 -27.46 3.70 -0.25
N THR A 178 -27.43 2.82 -1.26
CA THR A 178 -28.61 2.45 -2.05
C THR A 178 -29.24 1.13 -1.60
N GLY A 179 -28.83 0.60 -0.44
CA GLY A 179 -29.41 -0.62 0.15
C GLY A 179 -28.82 -1.94 -0.35
N HIS A 180 -27.75 -1.91 -1.15
CA HIS A 180 -27.11 -3.09 -1.75
C HIS A 180 -25.88 -3.55 -0.94
N GLN A 181 -26.08 -3.84 0.34
CA GLN A 181 -25.01 -4.19 1.29
C GLN A 181 -24.15 -5.37 0.81
N GLU A 182 -24.79 -6.47 0.41
CA GLU A 182 -24.09 -7.67 -0.06
C GLU A 182 -23.28 -7.39 -1.34
N ALA A 183 -23.85 -6.65 -2.29
CA ALA A 183 -23.16 -6.28 -3.51
C ALA A 183 -21.93 -5.40 -3.22
N ALA A 184 -22.00 -4.53 -2.20
CA ALA A 184 -20.88 -3.69 -1.80
C ALA A 184 -19.65 -4.51 -1.39
N TYR A 185 -19.83 -5.63 -0.68
CA TYR A 185 -18.74 -6.52 -0.27
C TYR A 185 -17.95 -7.11 -1.45
N HIS A 186 -18.62 -7.33 -2.58
CA HIS A 186 -18.03 -7.92 -3.79
C HIS A 186 -17.58 -6.89 -4.83
N SER A 187 -18.10 -5.67 -4.75
CA SER A 187 -17.92 -4.59 -5.75
C SER A 187 -16.47 -4.24 -6.07
N THR A 188 -15.55 -4.52 -5.16
CA THR A 188 -14.13 -4.17 -5.28
C THR A 188 -13.32 -5.20 -6.07
N ALA A 189 -13.85 -6.40 -6.29
CA ALA A 189 -13.10 -7.54 -6.83
C ALA A 189 -12.39 -7.26 -8.17
N PRO A 190 -13.02 -6.61 -9.18
CA PRO A 190 -12.37 -6.43 -10.48
C PRO A 190 -11.14 -5.50 -10.44
N LEU A 191 -11.10 -4.56 -9.48
CA LEU A 191 -9.99 -3.61 -9.33
C LEU A 191 -8.85 -4.15 -8.45
N LYS A 192 -9.04 -5.23 -7.68
CA LYS A 192 -8.01 -5.77 -6.78
C LYS A 192 -6.68 -6.09 -7.48
N PRO A 193 -6.63 -6.71 -8.67
CA PRO A 193 -5.37 -6.97 -9.36
C PRO A 193 -4.66 -5.67 -9.78
N LEU A 194 -5.39 -4.70 -10.33
CA LEU A 194 -4.86 -3.39 -10.71
C LEU A 194 -4.26 -2.68 -9.49
N HIS A 195 -5.02 -2.61 -8.41
CA HIS A 195 -4.60 -1.99 -7.16
C HIS A 195 -3.35 -2.66 -6.59
N GLY A 196 -3.40 -4.00 -6.45
CA GLY A 196 -2.32 -4.79 -5.85
C GLY A 196 -1.02 -4.70 -6.64
N ILE A 197 -1.05 -4.88 -7.96
CA ILE A 197 0.16 -4.77 -8.79
C ILE A 197 0.72 -3.35 -8.69
N SER A 198 -0.10 -2.33 -8.93
CA SER A 198 0.36 -0.93 -8.93
C SER A 198 0.98 -0.49 -7.59
N LEU A 199 0.45 -0.99 -6.47
CA LEU A 199 0.89 -0.62 -5.12
C LEU A 199 2.35 -1.01 -4.84
N HIS A 200 2.78 -2.19 -5.30
CA HIS A 200 4.10 -2.73 -4.94
C HIS A 200 5.25 -2.15 -5.78
N ALA A 201 4.95 -1.36 -6.82
CA ALA A 201 5.96 -0.75 -7.68
C ALA A 201 6.93 0.15 -6.91
N VAL A 202 6.41 0.87 -5.91
CA VAL A 202 7.18 1.79 -5.06
C VAL A 202 8.25 1.08 -4.22
N LEU A 203 8.09 -0.22 -3.99
CA LEU A 203 9.10 -1.07 -3.36
C LEU A 203 9.97 -1.76 -4.40
N ALA A 204 9.34 -2.46 -5.35
CA ALA A 204 10.02 -3.40 -6.24
C ALA A 204 11.08 -2.71 -7.12
N LEU A 205 10.75 -1.56 -7.70
CA LEU A 205 11.67 -0.85 -8.59
C LEU A 205 12.86 -0.24 -7.83
N PRO A 206 12.69 0.46 -6.69
CA PRO A 206 13.84 0.94 -5.92
C PRO A 206 14.69 -0.21 -5.38
N LEU A 207 14.08 -1.31 -4.92
CA LEU A 207 14.79 -2.50 -4.45
C LEU A 207 15.70 -3.05 -5.54
N LEU A 208 15.18 -3.21 -6.77
CA LEU A 208 15.99 -3.62 -7.92
C LEU A 208 17.18 -2.67 -8.16
N ALA A 209 16.94 -1.35 -8.17
CA ALA A 209 18.02 -0.38 -8.36
C ALA A 209 19.09 -0.45 -7.24
N GLY A 210 18.68 -0.67 -6.00
CA GLY A 210 19.58 -0.84 -4.84
C GLY A 210 20.33 -2.18 -4.83
N LEU A 211 19.75 -3.25 -5.40
CA LEU A 211 20.46 -4.51 -5.58
C LEU A 211 21.48 -4.41 -6.71
N LEU A 212 21.08 -3.83 -7.85
CA LEU A 212 21.96 -3.56 -8.98
C LEU A 212 23.15 -2.68 -8.61
N SER A 213 23.00 -1.75 -7.66
CA SER A 213 24.12 -0.91 -7.24
C SER A 213 25.27 -1.68 -6.59
N ARG A 214 25.04 -2.92 -6.15
CA ARG A 214 26.05 -3.82 -5.57
C ARG A 214 26.76 -4.69 -6.60
N THR A 215 26.41 -4.60 -7.88
CA THR A 215 27.03 -5.39 -8.95
C THR A 215 28.17 -4.61 -9.62
N PRO A 216 29.15 -5.29 -10.25
CA PRO A 216 30.23 -4.64 -10.98
C PRO A 216 29.79 -4.09 -12.36
N TRP A 217 28.51 -4.21 -12.72
CA TRP A 217 28.02 -3.79 -14.04
C TRP A 217 28.15 -2.29 -14.25
N SER A 218 28.32 -1.87 -15.51
CA SER A 218 28.39 -0.44 -15.85
C SER A 218 27.11 0.30 -15.43
N GLU A 219 27.21 1.60 -15.12
CA GLU A 219 26.03 2.41 -14.83
C GLU A 219 24.98 2.38 -15.95
N ARG A 220 25.45 2.32 -17.21
CA ARG A 220 24.58 2.24 -18.39
C ARG A 220 23.74 0.97 -18.36
N THR A 221 24.36 -0.17 -18.05
CA THR A 221 23.67 -1.46 -17.92
C THR A 221 22.63 -1.41 -16.79
N ARG A 222 23.01 -0.93 -15.60
CA ARG A 222 22.09 -0.82 -14.46
C ARG A 222 20.87 0.05 -14.78
N ARG A 223 21.07 1.22 -15.42
CA ARG A 223 19.97 2.11 -15.84
C ARG A 223 19.04 1.45 -16.84
N ARG A 224 19.58 0.71 -17.84
CA ARG A 224 18.78 -0.02 -18.83
C ARG A 224 17.92 -1.10 -18.19
N ILE A 225 18.47 -1.86 -17.24
CA ILE A 225 17.71 -2.90 -16.52
C ILE A 225 16.56 -2.27 -15.73
N VAL A 226 16.81 -1.18 -14.99
CA VAL A 226 15.75 -0.48 -14.26
C VAL A 226 14.69 0.09 -15.20
N ALA A 227 15.08 0.64 -16.34
CA ALA A 227 14.15 1.15 -17.33
C ALA A 227 13.28 0.03 -17.94
N ALA A 228 13.88 -1.11 -18.29
CA ALA A 228 13.16 -2.27 -18.78
C ALA A 228 12.18 -2.79 -17.72
N ALA A 229 12.61 -2.92 -16.47
CA ALA A 229 11.75 -3.34 -15.36
C ALA A 229 10.58 -2.37 -15.14
N ALA A 230 10.82 -1.06 -15.19
CA ALA A 230 9.77 -0.05 -15.10
C ALA A 230 8.77 -0.16 -16.27
N GLY A 231 9.25 -0.41 -17.49
CA GLY A 231 8.42 -0.67 -18.67
C GLY A 231 7.56 -1.92 -18.53
N CYS A 232 8.13 -3.04 -18.07
CA CYS A 232 7.39 -4.27 -17.79
C CYS A 232 6.32 -4.05 -16.71
N TYR A 233 6.65 -3.29 -15.67
CA TYR A 233 5.69 -2.97 -14.61
C TYR A 233 4.54 -2.11 -15.13
N ALA A 234 4.84 -1.09 -15.94
CA ALA A 234 3.83 -0.25 -16.56
C ALA A 234 2.91 -1.06 -17.49
N ALA A 235 3.47 -1.99 -18.27
CA ALA A 235 2.70 -2.89 -19.12
C ALA A 235 1.79 -3.82 -18.30
N ALA A 236 2.28 -4.38 -17.18
CA ALA A 236 1.48 -5.21 -16.29
C ALA A 236 0.31 -4.41 -15.66
N VAL A 237 0.56 -3.17 -15.24
CA VAL A 237 -0.47 -2.26 -14.71
C VAL A 237 -1.48 -1.89 -15.79
N ALA A 238 -1.03 -1.58 -17.01
CA ALA A 238 -1.92 -1.29 -18.14
C ALA A 238 -2.80 -2.48 -18.50
N LEU A 239 -2.25 -3.69 -18.54
CA LEU A 239 -3.02 -4.91 -18.77
C LEU A 239 -4.05 -5.16 -17.66
N ALA A 240 -3.67 -4.94 -16.40
CA ALA A 240 -4.59 -5.03 -15.27
C ALA A 240 -5.69 -3.97 -15.34
N ALA A 241 -5.37 -2.76 -15.83
CA ALA A 241 -6.34 -1.69 -16.02
C ALA A 241 -7.33 -2.00 -17.15
N VAL A 242 -6.87 -2.53 -18.29
CA VAL A 242 -7.73 -2.99 -19.38
C VAL A 242 -8.66 -4.11 -18.89
N ARG A 243 -8.11 -5.11 -18.18
CA ARG A 243 -8.92 -6.18 -17.60
C ARG A 243 -9.97 -5.63 -16.63
N ALA A 244 -9.59 -4.70 -15.76
CA ALA A 244 -10.52 -4.06 -14.85
C ALA A 244 -11.62 -3.32 -15.63
N ALA A 245 -11.27 -2.50 -16.62
CA ALA A 245 -12.26 -1.77 -17.43
C ALA A 245 -13.26 -2.69 -18.16
N LEU A 246 -12.85 -3.89 -18.56
CA LEU A 246 -13.73 -4.88 -19.19
C LEU A 246 -14.65 -5.62 -18.21
N THR A 247 -14.35 -5.57 -16.91
CA THR A 247 -15.03 -6.39 -15.88
C THR A 247 -15.63 -5.57 -14.73
N TYR A 248 -15.40 -4.26 -14.70
CA TYR A 248 -15.80 -3.34 -13.64
C TYR A 248 -17.13 -2.68 -13.95
#